data_AF-A0A9E3Q5C3-F1
#
_entry.id   AF-A0A9E3Q5C3-F1
#
_cell.length_a   1.000
_cell.length_b   1.000
_cell.length_c   1.000
_cell.angle_alpha   90.00
_cell.angle_beta   90.00
_cell.angle_gamma   90.00
#
_symmetry.space_group_name_H-M   'P 1'
#
loop_
_entity.id
_entity.type
_entity.pdbx_description
1 polymer ?
#
loop_
_entity_poly.entity_id
_entity_poly.type
_entity_poly.pdbx_seq_one_letter_code
_entity_poly.pdbx_strand_id
1 'polypeptide(L)'
;MKHPTMNRRLIDLFRNATEEGLRPNLDRLFPEETEDLIAAFRRLREMDAAPDVELVLRLDHDGDDVVVGGTDPKTGEDYALDLLPWAAYLGLAVPDAVLDAFDAQEIITHVLGEMTFYGATEESAADTLKEVLRLRPDRGGEGPEVGAP
;
A
#
# COMPACT_ATOMS: atom_id res chain seq x y z
N MET A 1 15.71 13.79 22.47
CA MET A 1 15.22 14.52 21.28
C MET A 1 14.53 13.50 20.40
N LYS A 2 13.22 13.63 20.17
CA LYS A 2 12.55 12.82 19.15
C LYS A 2 12.94 13.45 17.81
N HIS A 3 13.66 12.72 16.96
CA HIS A 3 13.93 13.17 15.60
C HIS A 3 12.58 13.40 14.91
N PRO A 4 12.37 14.50 14.18
CA PRO A 4 11.23 14.61 13.30
C PRO A 4 11.41 13.53 12.24
N THR A 5 10.57 12.50 12.26
CA THR A 5 10.48 11.50 11.20
C THR A 5 10.19 12.27 9.92
N MET A 6 11.20 12.43 9.05
CA MET A 6 10.95 12.82 7.67
C MET A 6 10.24 11.63 7.05
N ASN A 7 8.91 11.62 7.13
CA ASN A 7 8.09 10.58 6.53
C ASN A 7 8.31 10.64 5.01
N ARG A 8 9.29 9.89 4.51
CA ARG A 8 9.39 9.59 3.09
C ARG A 8 8.10 8.88 2.73
N ARG A 9 7.40 9.41 1.75
CA ARG A 9 6.15 8.82 1.29
C ARG A 9 6.46 7.83 0.18
N LEU A 10 5.59 6.85 0.02
CA LEU A 10 5.73 5.85 -1.03
C LEU A 10 5.83 6.53 -2.42
N ILE A 11 5.09 7.63 -2.64
CA ILE A 11 5.21 8.44 -3.87
C ILE A 11 6.63 8.90 -4.18
N ASP A 12 7.44 9.22 -3.16
CA ASP A 12 8.82 9.66 -3.36
C ASP A 12 9.69 8.48 -3.82
N LEU A 13 9.42 7.26 -3.34
CA LEU A 13 10.11 6.07 -3.80
C LEU A 13 9.77 5.77 -5.27
N PHE A 14 8.47 5.80 -5.63
CA PHE A 14 8.03 5.58 -7.01
C PHE A 14 8.60 6.61 -7.99
N ARG A 15 8.65 7.89 -7.60
CA ARG A 15 9.21 8.97 -8.44
C ARG A 15 10.70 8.82 -8.71
N ASN A 16 11.45 8.25 -7.77
CA ASN A 16 12.89 8.09 -7.88
C ASN A 16 13.32 6.72 -8.45
N ALA A 17 12.41 5.76 -8.56
CA ALA A 17 12.69 4.45 -9.12
C ALA A 17 12.68 4.45 -10.66
N THR A 18 13.31 3.42 -11.23
CA THR A 18 13.37 3.20 -12.68
C THR A 18 12.90 1.79 -13.01
N GLU A 19 12.36 1.61 -14.20
CA GLU A 19 11.95 0.28 -14.68
C GLU A 19 13.13 -0.71 -14.71
N GLU A 20 14.31 -0.23 -15.09
CA GLU A 20 15.55 -1.02 -15.08
C GLU A 20 15.92 -1.48 -13.66
N GLY A 21 15.70 -0.63 -12.66
CA GLY A 21 15.95 -0.97 -11.25
C GLY A 21 14.96 -1.99 -10.70
N LEU A 22 13.69 -1.94 -11.14
CA LEU A 22 12.64 -2.84 -10.66
C LEU A 22 12.65 -4.20 -11.35
N ARG A 23 13.00 -4.26 -12.64
CA ARG A 23 12.91 -5.49 -13.45
C ARG A 23 13.56 -6.72 -12.82
N PRO A 24 14.80 -6.67 -12.28
CA PRO A 24 15.41 -7.85 -11.67
C PRO A 24 14.58 -8.45 -10.52
N ASN A 25 13.91 -7.62 -9.74
CA ASN A 25 13.04 -8.09 -8.65
C ASN A 25 11.70 -8.58 -9.19
N LEU A 26 11.12 -7.89 -10.17
CA LEU A 26 9.85 -8.29 -10.81
C LEU A 26 9.99 -9.61 -11.56
N ASP A 27 11.00 -9.76 -12.43
CA ASP A 27 11.25 -10.98 -13.20
C ASP A 27 11.53 -12.18 -12.27
N ARG A 28 12.08 -11.93 -11.07
CA ARG A 28 12.36 -12.97 -10.07
C ARG A 28 11.13 -13.37 -9.28
N LEU A 29 10.33 -12.40 -8.83
CA LEU A 29 9.23 -12.61 -7.89
C LEU A 29 7.88 -12.83 -8.57
N PHE A 30 7.67 -12.16 -9.71
CA PHE A 30 6.42 -12.09 -10.45
C PHE A 30 6.67 -12.24 -11.96
N PRO A 31 7.30 -13.34 -12.42
CA PRO A 31 7.72 -13.50 -13.80
C PRO A 31 6.57 -13.45 -14.81
N GLU A 32 5.36 -13.86 -14.42
CA GLU A 32 4.19 -13.89 -15.30
C GLU A 32 3.50 -12.53 -15.39
N GLU A 33 3.57 -11.73 -14.32
CA GLU A 33 2.89 -10.44 -14.16
C GLU A 33 3.81 -9.24 -14.43
N THR A 34 5.10 -9.46 -14.70
CA THR A 34 6.11 -8.39 -14.77
C THR A 34 5.72 -7.25 -15.70
N GLU A 35 5.20 -7.54 -16.90
CA GLU A 35 4.84 -6.48 -17.85
C GLU A 35 3.62 -5.66 -17.37
N ASP A 36 2.65 -6.31 -16.71
CA ASP A 36 1.50 -5.64 -16.11
C ASP A 36 1.93 -4.76 -14.92
N LEU A 37 2.85 -5.25 -14.11
CA LEU A 37 3.43 -4.51 -12.99
C LEU A 37 4.27 -3.31 -13.44
N ILE A 38 5.00 -3.43 -14.55
CA ILE A 38 5.70 -2.30 -15.18
C ILE A 38 4.70 -1.26 -15.70
N ALA A 39 3.57 -1.69 -16.27
CA ALA A 39 2.52 -0.78 -16.69
C ALA A 39 1.90 -0.04 -15.48
N ALA A 40 1.60 -0.75 -14.39
CA ALA A 40 1.13 -0.16 -13.14
C ALA A 40 2.15 0.83 -12.55
N PHE A 41 3.43 0.47 -12.52
CA PHE A 41 4.51 1.35 -12.08
C PHE A 41 4.56 2.67 -12.86
N ARG A 42 4.51 2.60 -14.20
CA ARG A 42 4.49 3.80 -15.06
C ARG A 42 3.32 4.72 -14.71
N ARG A 43 2.14 4.12 -14.48
CA ARG A 43 0.93 4.86 -14.11
C ARG A 43 1.07 5.54 -12.75
N LEU A 44 1.50 4.81 -11.73
CA LEU A 44 1.68 5.30 -10.36
C LEU A 44 2.69 6.44 -10.27
N ARG A 45 3.76 6.38 -11.07
CA ARG A 45 4.79 7.43 -11.10
C ARG A 45 4.26 8.79 -11.55
N GLU A 46 3.20 8.79 -12.35
CA GLU A 46 2.55 10.00 -12.89
C GLU A 46 1.39 10.50 -12.00
N MET A 47 0.98 9.72 -11.00
CA MET A 47 -0.13 10.07 -10.12
C MET A 47 0.34 10.95 -8.95
N ASP A 48 -0.63 11.68 -8.38
CA ASP A 48 -0.47 12.36 -7.10
C ASP A 48 -1.07 11.52 -5.97
N ALA A 49 -0.50 11.65 -4.78
CA ALA A 49 -0.99 11.01 -3.58
C ALA A 49 -2.27 11.69 -3.08
N ALA A 50 -3.22 10.90 -2.59
CA ALA A 50 -4.38 11.41 -1.87
C ALA A 50 -3.93 11.99 -0.50
N PRO A 51 -4.37 13.20 -0.12
CA PRO A 51 -3.92 13.86 1.11
C PRO A 51 -4.54 13.28 2.39
N ASP A 52 -5.66 12.55 2.27
CA ASP A 52 -6.55 12.26 3.40
C ASP A 52 -6.36 10.87 4.03
N VAL A 53 -5.43 10.06 3.52
CA VAL A 53 -5.13 8.73 4.06
C VAL A 53 -3.77 8.75 4.75
N GLU A 54 -3.79 8.61 6.08
CA GLU A 54 -2.58 8.51 6.90
C GLU A 54 -2.45 7.07 7.39
N LEU A 55 -1.56 6.32 6.76
CA LEU A 55 -1.24 4.93 7.10
C LEU A 55 0.28 4.77 7.00
N VAL A 56 0.82 3.85 7.79
CA VAL A 56 2.24 3.55 7.85
C VAL A 56 2.51 2.20 7.20
N LEU A 57 3.39 2.17 6.19
CA LEU A 57 3.79 0.95 5.50
C LEU A 57 4.56 0.03 6.45
N ARG A 58 4.21 -1.25 6.44
CA ARG A 58 4.90 -2.33 7.15
C ARG A 58 5.28 -3.42 6.14
N LEU A 59 6.54 -3.84 6.19
CA LEU A 59 7.02 -5.05 5.54
C LEU A 59 7.42 -6.04 6.64
N ASP A 60 7.00 -7.29 6.51
CA ASP A 60 7.31 -8.35 7.46
C ASP A 60 7.61 -9.65 6.72
N HIS A 61 8.37 -10.54 7.36
CA HIS A 61 8.65 -11.87 6.81
C HIS A 61 7.67 -12.89 7.36
N ASP A 62 6.97 -13.60 6.47
CA ASP A 62 6.17 -14.78 6.82
C ASP A 62 6.79 -16.02 6.18
N GLY A 63 7.58 -16.76 6.97
CA GLY A 63 8.41 -17.85 6.45
C GLY A 63 9.47 -17.32 5.48
N ASP A 64 9.39 -17.77 4.22
CA ASP A 64 10.31 -17.36 3.15
C ASP A 64 9.77 -16.15 2.33
N ASP A 65 8.55 -15.68 2.63
CA ASP A 65 7.87 -14.63 1.88
C ASP A 65 7.92 -13.27 2.61
N VAL A 66 7.78 -12.18 1.85
CA VAL A 66 7.62 -10.82 2.38
C VAL A 66 6.17 -10.41 2.20
N VAL A 67 5.53 -10.05 3.32
CA VAL A 67 4.16 -9.54 3.35
C VAL A 67 4.19 -8.02 3.48
N VAL A 68 3.31 -7.36 2.74
CA VAL A 68 3.17 -5.89 2.78
C VAL A 68 1.82 -5.53 3.39
N GLY A 69 1.83 -4.57 4.32
CA GLY A 69 0.62 -4.09 4.97
C GLY A 69 0.72 -2.62 5.34
N GLY A 70 -0.40 -2.05 5.80
CA GLY A 70 -0.46 -0.71 6.38
C GLY A 70 -0.98 -0.75 7.81
N THR A 71 -0.51 0.14 8.68
CA THR A 71 -1.08 0.36 10.01
C THR A 71 -1.63 1.78 10.11
N ASP A 72 -2.86 1.94 10.60
CA ASP A 72 -3.41 3.25 10.93
C ASP A 72 -2.78 3.77 12.22
N PRO A 73 -2.03 4.88 12.20
CA PRO A 73 -1.37 5.41 13.39
C PRO A 73 -2.34 5.92 14.46
N LYS A 74 -3.62 6.15 14.13
CA LYS A 74 -4.64 6.64 15.05
C LYS A 74 -5.30 5.50 15.82
N THR A 75 -5.59 4.39 15.15
CA THR A 75 -6.30 3.25 15.74
C THR A 75 -5.38 2.09 16.11
N GLY A 76 -4.21 2.00 15.46
CA GLY A 76 -3.29 0.87 15.55
C GLY A 76 -3.76 -0.37 14.78
N GLU A 77 -4.80 -0.24 13.96
CA GLU A 77 -5.32 -1.35 13.16
C GLU A 77 -4.48 -1.60 11.91
N ASP A 78 -4.28 -2.87 11.59
CA ASP A 78 -3.58 -3.33 10.39
C ASP A 78 -4.55 -3.55 9.22
N TYR A 79 -4.11 -3.21 8.02
CA TYR A 79 -4.88 -3.30 6.79
C TYR A 79 -4.06 -3.95 5.68
N ALA A 80 -4.72 -4.79 4.89
CA ALA A 80 -4.20 -5.27 3.62
C ALA A 80 -4.20 -4.12 2.61
N LEU A 81 -3.11 -4.00 1.87
CA LEU A 81 -2.96 -2.87 0.95
C LEU A 81 -3.74 -3.08 -0.34
N ASP A 82 -3.76 -4.32 -0.84
CA ASP A 82 -4.44 -4.83 -2.05
C ASP A 82 -5.83 -4.25 -2.37
N LEU A 83 -6.57 -3.72 -1.37
CA LEU A 83 -7.90 -3.12 -1.53
C LEU A 83 -7.93 -1.58 -1.49
N LEU A 84 -6.79 -0.90 -1.31
CA LEU A 84 -6.75 0.56 -1.28
C LEU A 84 -6.80 1.18 -2.69
N PRO A 85 -7.33 2.39 -2.87
CA PRO A 85 -7.14 3.13 -4.11
C PRO A 85 -5.66 3.49 -4.30
N TRP A 86 -5.15 3.41 -5.54
CA TRP A 86 -3.74 3.66 -5.86
C TRP A 86 -3.24 5.04 -5.37
N ALA A 87 -4.07 6.08 -5.45
CA ALA A 87 -3.72 7.39 -4.90
C ALA A 87 -3.50 7.37 -3.37
N ALA A 88 -4.23 6.52 -2.63
CA ALA A 88 -4.03 6.32 -1.20
C ALA A 88 -2.72 5.55 -0.90
N TYR A 89 -2.37 4.54 -1.71
CA TYR A 89 -1.07 3.86 -1.62
C TYR A 89 0.09 4.85 -1.68
N LEU A 90 0.06 5.76 -2.65
CA LEU A 90 1.12 6.76 -2.83
C LEU A 90 1.26 7.70 -1.61
N GLY A 91 0.19 7.87 -0.84
CA GLY A 91 0.15 8.66 0.38
C GLY A 91 0.78 7.99 1.61
N LEU A 92 1.02 6.68 1.57
CA LEU A 92 1.55 5.91 2.70
C LEU A 92 2.91 6.44 3.15
N ALA A 93 3.08 6.57 4.47
CA ALA A 93 4.37 6.89 5.07
C ALA A 93 5.21 5.61 5.15
N VAL A 94 6.48 5.70 4.76
CA VAL A 94 7.43 4.59 4.88
C VAL A 94 8.34 4.86 6.09
N PRO A 95 8.31 4.02 7.14
CA PRO A 95 9.19 4.17 8.29
C PRO A 95 10.66 4.02 7.91
N ASP A 96 11.52 4.76 8.61
CA ASP A 96 12.98 4.59 8.47
C ASP A 96 13.41 3.14 8.73
N ALA A 97 12.78 2.45 9.68
CA ALA A 97 13.07 1.03 9.95
C ALA A 97 12.82 0.11 8.74
N VAL A 98 11.84 0.44 7.89
CA VAL A 98 11.59 -0.30 6.64
C VAL A 98 12.65 0.06 5.61
N LEU A 99 13.01 1.34 5.49
CA LEU A 99 14.06 1.81 4.58
C LEU A 99 15.48 1.33 4.95
N ASP A 100 15.69 1.02 6.23
CA ASP A 100 16.94 0.46 6.74
C ASP A 100 17.02 -1.06 6.50
N ALA A 101 15.86 -1.74 6.42
CA ALA A 101 15.76 -3.18 6.27
C ALA A 101 15.66 -3.64 4.80
N PHE A 102 15.07 -2.82 3.93
CA PHE A 102 14.76 -3.17 2.54
C PHE A 102 15.24 -2.09 1.57
N ASP A 103 15.73 -2.51 0.40
CA ASP A 103 16.04 -1.56 -0.66
C ASP A 103 14.77 -0.91 -1.22
N ALA A 104 14.87 0.34 -1.68
CA ALA A 104 13.71 1.06 -2.23
C ALA A 104 13.06 0.33 -3.42
N GLN A 105 13.86 -0.34 -4.27
CA GLN A 105 13.33 -1.14 -5.38
C GLN A 105 12.58 -2.37 -4.87
N GLU A 106 13.10 -3.06 -3.84
CA GLU A 106 12.42 -4.20 -3.23
C GLU A 106 11.09 -3.79 -2.58
N ILE A 107 11.07 -2.68 -1.85
CA ILE A 107 9.84 -2.12 -1.27
C ILE A 107 8.80 -1.87 -2.37
N ILE A 108 9.19 -1.20 -3.47
CA ILE A 108 8.29 -0.92 -4.58
C ILE A 108 7.81 -2.22 -5.24
N THR A 109 8.70 -3.20 -5.46
CA THR A 109 8.33 -4.49 -6.05
C THR A 109 7.29 -5.23 -5.21
N HIS A 110 7.47 -5.31 -3.89
CA HIS A 110 6.50 -5.97 -3.03
C HIS A 110 5.16 -5.22 -3.00
N VAL A 111 5.19 -3.88 -2.98
CA VAL A 111 3.96 -3.08 -3.04
C VAL A 111 3.23 -3.24 -4.38
N LEU A 112 3.96 -3.30 -5.49
CA LEU A 112 3.38 -3.59 -6.81
C LEU A 112 2.76 -4.98 -6.85
N GLY A 113 3.42 -5.98 -6.25
CA GLY A 113 2.91 -7.34 -6.14
C GLY A 113 1.52 -7.43 -5.49
N GLU A 114 1.27 -6.68 -4.42
CA GLU A 114 -0.05 -6.63 -3.77
C GLU A 114 -1.17 -6.17 -4.71
N MET A 115 -0.85 -5.40 -5.77
CA MET A 115 -1.84 -4.90 -6.71
C MET A 115 -2.35 -5.97 -7.68
N THR A 116 -1.66 -7.11 -7.80
CA THR A 116 -2.08 -8.18 -8.72
C THR A 116 -3.21 -9.04 -8.14
N PHE A 117 -3.40 -9.03 -6.82
CA PHE A 117 -4.35 -9.90 -6.10
C PHE A 117 -5.80 -9.72 -6.54
N TYR A 118 -6.19 -8.50 -6.93
CA TYR A 118 -7.54 -8.18 -7.41
C TYR A 118 -7.54 -7.62 -8.83
N GLY A 119 -6.55 -8.02 -9.63
CA GLY A 119 -6.32 -7.55 -10.99
C GLY A 119 -5.44 -6.30 -11.01
N ALA A 120 -4.41 -6.30 -11.86
CA ALA A 120 -3.42 -5.24 -11.99
C ALA A 120 -3.96 -3.93 -12.60
N THR A 121 -5.25 -3.64 -12.43
CA THR A 121 -5.91 -2.42 -12.90
C THR A 121 -6.61 -1.70 -11.75
N GLU A 122 -6.62 -0.37 -11.82
CA GLU A 122 -7.36 0.46 -10.84
C GLU A 122 -8.88 0.16 -10.85
N GLU A 123 -9.43 -0.24 -12.00
CA GLU A 123 -10.83 -0.63 -12.16
C GLU A 123 -11.17 -1.91 -11.39
N SER A 124 -10.33 -2.94 -11.51
CA SER A 124 -10.57 -4.23 -10.84
C SER A 124 -10.43 -4.14 -9.32
N ALA A 125 -9.47 -3.35 -8.81
CA ALA A 125 -9.36 -3.05 -7.38
C ALA A 125 -10.58 -2.26 -6.86
N ALA A 126 -11.03 -1.24 -7.61
CA ALA A 126 -12.20 -0.45 -7.23
C ALA A 126 -13.51 -1.26 -7.22
N ASP A 127 -13.69 -2.17 -8.17
CA ASP A 127 -14.88 -3.03 -8.23
C ASP A 127 -14.89 -4.07 -7.11
N THR A 128 -13.73 -4.65 -6.80
CA THR A 128 -13.59 -5.54 -5.64
C THR A 128 -13.90 -4.82 -4.34
N LEU A 129 -13.36 -3.61 -4.13
CA LEU A 129 -13.64 -2.81 -2.94
C LEU A 129 -15.14 -2.51 -2.79
N LYS A 130 -15.81 -2.15 -3.89
CA LYS A 130 -17.27 -1.93 -3.89
C LYS A 130 -18.02 -3.20 -3.51
N GLU A 131 -17.61 -4.36 -4.01
CA GLU A 131 -18.23 -5.64 -3.67
C GLU A 131 -18.02 -6.00 -2.20
N VAL A 132 -16.80 -5.86 -1.67
CA VAL A 132 -16.47 -6.11 -0.26
C VAL A 132 -17.27 -5.17 0.65
N LEU A 133 -17.34 -3.88 0.34
CA LEU A 133 -18.12 -2.92 1.11
C LEU A 133 -19.63 -3.20 1.03
N ARG A 134 -20.13 -3.64 -0.12
CA ARG A 134 -21.53 -4.06 -0.29
C ARG A 134 -21.87 -5.30 0.56
N LEU A 135 -20.91 -6.19 0.75
CA LEU A 135 -21.05 -7.42 1.55
C LEU A 135 -20.78 -7.21 3.04
N ARG A 136 -20.34 -6.02 3.47
CA ARG A 136 -20.24 -5.62 4.88
C ARG A 136 -21.43 -4.72 5.27
N PRO A 137 -22.61 -5.27 5.62
CA PRO A 137 -23.62 -4.48 6.30
C PRO A 137 -23.09 -4.16 7.71
N ASP A 138 -22.78 -2.89 7.96
CA ASP A 138 -22.58 -2.24 9.26
C ASP A 138 -21.85 -3.02 10.37
N ARG A 139 -20.61 -2.62 10.65
CA ARG A 139 -20.19 -2.45 12.05
C ARG A 139 -20.19 -0.97 12.37
N GLY A 140 -21.32 -0.45 12.88
CA GLY A 140 -21.32 0.85 13.55
C GLY A 140 -22.65 1.60 13.54
N GLY A 141 -23.64 1.11 14.29
CA GLY A 141 -24.89 1.81 14.56
C GLY A 141 -25.30 1.78 16.04
N GLU A 142 -24.37 1.68 16.99
CA GLU A 142 -24.64 2.04 18.38
C GLU A 142 -24.24 3.51 18.56
N GLY A 143 -25.23 4.40 18.42
CA GLY A 143 -25.12 5.80 18.81
C GLY A 143 -24.89 5.94 20.32
N PRO A 144 -24.46 7.13 20.79
CA PRO A 144 -24.07 7.34 22.17
C PRO A 144 -25.22 7.02 23.14
N GLU A 145 -24.91 6.26 24.19
CA GLU A 145 -25.74 6.14 25.39
C GLU A 145 -26.10 7.54 25.88
N VAL A 146 -27.34 7.97 25.61
CA VAL A 146 -27.96 9.05 26.37
C VAL A 146 -28.49 8.47 27.66
N GLY A 147 -27.59 8.44 28.65
CA GLY A 147 -27.96 8.32 30.03
C GLY A 147 -28.69 9.57 30.52
N ALA A 148 -29.88 9.32 31.09
CA ALA A 148 -30.48 10.03 32.22
C ALA A 148 -31.14 11.41 31.93
N PRO A 149 -32.10 11.88 32.77
CA PRO A 149 -32.48 11.42 34.11
C PRO A 149 -33.80 10.64 34.24
#